data_AF-A0A3Q3EXI5-F1
#
_entry.id   AF-A0A3Q3EXI5-F1
#
_cell.length_a   1.000
_cell.length_b   1.000
_cell.length_c   1.000
_cell.angle_alpha   90.00
_cell.angle_beta   90.00
_cell.angle_gamma   90.00
#
_symmetry.space_group_name_H-M   'P 1'
#
loop_
_entity.id
_entity.type
_entity.pdbx_description
1 polymer ?
#
loop_
_entity_poly.entity_id
_entity_poly.type
_entity_poly.pdbx_seq_one_letter_code
_entity_poly.pdbx_strand_id
1 'polypeptide(L)'
;QAALTAAVRFPAFPLLTENSRCDKSTSCPGKATCCKTAGGGWACCPLPQAVCCSDREHCCPKGYRCNVAEQTCDKPGALSLPWLQKIPALHTENKDDADVPCDTMGVYHCPGRDTCCRISDTEWACCPSPSSEIQMLEF
;
A
#
# COMPACT_ATOMS: atom_id res chain seq x y z
N GLN A 1 -27.04 -3.95 43.81
CA GLN A 1 -26.59 -3.39 42.51
C GLN A 1 -25.08 -3.33 42.53
N ALA A 2 -24.40 -4.14 41.73
CA ALA A 2 -23.05 -3.92 41.20
C ALA A 2 -22.74 -5.14 40.32
N ALA A 3 -23.01 -4.99 39.03
CA ALA A 3 -22.80 -6.03 38.03
C ALA A 3 -21.30 -6.31 37.92
N LEU A 4 -20.95 -7.58 38.08
CA LEU A 4 -19.61 -8.11 37.82
C LEU A 4 -19.28 -7.85 36.35
N THR A 5 -18.33 -6.95 36.08
CA THR A 5 -17.82 -6.68 34.73
C THR A 5 -17.00 -7.88 34.27
N ALA A 6 -17.67 -8.84 33.65
CA ALA A 6 -17.03 -9.94 32.94
C ALA A 6 -16.15 -9.36 31.83
N ALA A 7 -14.84 -9.45 31.98
CA ALA A 7 -13.90 -9.22 30.90
C ALA A 7 -14.14 -10.28 29.83
N VAL A 8 -14.92 -9.93 28.80
CA VAL A 8 -15.11 -10.79 27.63
C VAL A 8 -13.77 -10.85 26.90
N ARG A 9 -13.05 -11.96 27.07
CA ARG A 9 -11.90 -12.29 26.23
C ARG A 9 -12.41 -12.51 24.81
N PHE A 10 -12.35 -11.47 23.98
CA PHE A 10 -12.49 -11.65 22.55
C PHE A 10 -11.32 -12.51 22.07
N PRO A 11 -11.56 -13.62 21.36
CA PRO A 11 -10.47 -14.29 20.68
C PRO A 11 -9.86 -13.27 19.71
N ALA A 12 -8.54 -13.15 19.72
CA ALA A 12 -7.83 -12.51 18.63
C ALA A 12 -8.07 -13.36 17.39
N PHE A 13 -9.14 -13.06 16.64
CA PHE A 13 -9.31 -13.60 15.31
C PHE A 13 -8.05 -13.22 14.54
N PRO A 14 -7.38 -14.18 13.89
CA PRO A 14 -6.23 -13.83 13.12
C PRO A 14 -6.77 -12.96 11.98
N LEU A 15 -6.14 -11.79 11.74
CA LEU A 15 -6.40 -10.96 10.57
C LEU A 15 -5.88 -11.67 9.31
N LEU A 16 -6.28 -12.93 9.10
CA LEU A 16 -6.18 -13.61 7.82
C LEU A 16 -7.33 -13.08 6.96
N THR A 17 -7.37 -11.78 6.71
CA THR A 17 -7.80 -11.33 5.40
C THR A 17 -6.84 -12.01 4.45
N GLU A 18 -7.24 -13.14 3.88
CA GLU A 18 -6.51 -13.84 2.85
C GLU A 18 -6.19 -12.81 1.76
N ASN A 19 -4.94 -12.38 1.71
CA ASN A 19 -4.51 -11.41 0.73
C ASN A 19 -4.56 -12.09 -0.64
N SER A 20 -5.36 -11.57 -1.56
CA SER A 20 -5.42 -12.07 -2.93
C SER A 20 -4.09 -11.75 -3.62
N ARG A 21 -3.27 -12.77 -3.88
CA ARG A 21 -2.02 -12.59 -4.62
C ARG A 21 -2.34 -12.23 -6.06
N CYS A 22 -1.88 -11.06 -6.49
CA CYS A 22 -1.96 -10.60 -7.87
C CYS A 22 -0.82 -11.17 -8.69
N ASP A 23 0.35 -11.23 -8.08
CA ASP A 23 1.59 -11.68 -8.71
C ASP A 23 2.54 -12.26 -7.64
N LYS A 24 3.77 -12.63 -8.03
CA LYS A 24 4.77 -13.18 -7.10
C LYS A 24 5.13 -12.20 -5.98
N SER A 25 5.19 -10.92 -6.30
CA SER A 25 5.60 -9.84 -5.38
C SER A 25 4.45 -8.90 -5.05
N THR A 26 3.21 -9.21 -5.38
CA THR A 26 2.09 -8.26 -5.18
C THR A 26 0.82 -8.94 -4.73
N SER A 27 0.15 -8.34 -3.76
CA SER A 27 -1.11 -8.84 -3.20
C SER A 27 -2.07 -7.71 -2.87
N CYS A 28 -3.36 -8.01 -2.81
CA CYS A 28 -4.38 -7.09 -2.32
C CYS A 28 -4.94 -7.58 -0.99
N PRO A 29 -5.30 -6.67 -0.06
CA PRO A 29 -5.89 -7.06 1.20
C PRO A 29 -7.28 -7.68 1.00
N GLY A 30 -7.51 -8.83 1.62
CA GLY A 30 -8.79 -9.54 1.59
C GLY A 30 -9.25 -9.93 0.18
N LYS A 31 -10.52 -9.68 -0.14
CA LYS A 31 -11.15 -10.09 -1.42
C LYS A 31 -11.07 -9.01 -2.51
N ALA A 32 -10.11 -8.09 -2.40
CA ALA A 32 -9.89 -7.08 -3.42
C ALA A 32 -9.44 -7.71 -4.75
N THR A 33 -9.79 -7.05 -5.86
CA THR A 33 -9.48 -7.53 -7.21
C THR A 33 -8.21 -6.88 -7.73
N CYS A 34 -7.28 -7.71 -8.22
CA CYS A 34 -6.04 -7.25 -8.81
C CYS A 34 -6.26 -6.66 -10.21
N CYS A 35 -5.83 -5.42 -10.41
CA CYS A 35 -5.90 -4.72 -11.69
C CYS A 35 -4.52 -4.17 -12.08
N LYS A 36 -4.14 -4.29 -13.35
CA LYS A 36 -2.90 -3.68 -13.85
C LYS A 36 -3.04 -2.16 -13.99
N THR A 37 -1.93 -1.45 -13.79
CA THR A 37 -1.81 0.01 -13.95
C THR A 37 -1.16 0.37 -15.31
N ALA A 38 -1.13 1.66 -15.66
CA ALA A 38 -0.48 2.14 -16.87
C ALA A 38 1.02 1.86 -16.90
N GLY A 39 1.69 2.00 -15.76
CA GLY A 39 3.11 1.73 -15.59
C GLY A 39 3.49 0.25 -15.56
N GLY A 40 2.55 -0.68 -15.78
CA GLY A 40 2.82 -2.12 -15.76
C GLY A 40 2.84 -2.76 -14.36
N GLY A 41 2.60 -1.97 -13.32
CA GLY A 41 2.42 -2.45 -11.95
C GLY A 41 1.02 -2.98 -11.67
N TRP A 42 0.75 -3.24 -10.39
CA TRP A 42 -0.51 -3.75 -9.89
C TRP A 42 -1.15 -2.76 -8.92
N ALA A 43 -2.47 -2.65 -8.98
CA ALA A 43 -3.29 -1.90 -8.06
C ALA A 43 -4.54 -2.73 -7.73
N CYS A 44 -5.12 -2.44 -6.58
CA CYS A 44 -6.19 -3.22 -5.99
C CYS A 44 -7.51 -2.48 -6.10
N CYS A 45 -8.56 -3.18 -6.52
CA CYS A 45 -9.92 -2.69 -6.42
C CYS A 45 -10.53 -3.21 -5.12
N PRO A 46 -11.07 -2.34 -4.26
CA PRO A 46 -11.65 -2.77 -2.98
C PRO A 46 -12.89 -3.65 -3.19
N LEU A 47 -13.46 -3.66 -4.39
CA LEU A 47 -14.58 -4.51 -4.76
C LEU A 47 -14.12 -5.92 -5.18
N PRO A 48 -14.81 -6.97 -4.72
CA PRO A 48 -14.57 -8.33 -5.18
C PRO A 48 -15.08 -8.53 -6.60
N GLN A 49 -14.32 -9.26 -7.41
CA GLN A 49 -14.65 -9.56 -8.82
C GLN A 49 -14.93 -8.29 -9.65
N ALA A 50 -14.19 -7.22 -9.37
CA ALA A 50 -14.31 -5.95 -10.07
C ALA A 50 -13.81 -6.06 -11.52
N VAL A 51 -14.38 -5.24 -12.39
CA VAL A 51 -13.94 -5.08 -13.78
C VAL A 51 -12.92 -3.94 -13.83
N CYS A 52 -11.70 -4.23 -14.26
CA CYS A 52 -10.66 -3.21 -14.43
C CYS A 52 -10.96 -2.37 -15.68
N CYS A 53 -10.99 -1.05 -15.53
CA CYS A 53 -11.20 -0.16 -16.67
C CYS A 53 -9.92 0.03 -17.49
N SER A 54 -10.07 0.35 -18.78
CA SER A 54 -8.97 0.60 -19.71
C SER A 54 -8.13 1.83 -19.38
N ASP A 55 -8.67 2.72 -18.54
CA ASP A 55 -7.96 3.90 -17.99
C ASP A 55 -6.86 3.50 -17.00
N ARG A 56 -6.89 2.25 -16.49
CA ARG A 56 -5.85 1.66 -15.64
C ARG A 56 -5.72 2.29 -14.25
N GLU A 57 -6.56 3.23 -13.87
CA GLU A 57 -6.65 3.84 -12.54
C GLU A 57 -7.99 3.54 -11.85
N HIS A 58 -9.03 3.23 -12.63
CA HIS A 58 -10.40 3.01 -12.16
C HIS A 58 -10.90 1.57 -12.35
N CYS A 59 -11.94 1.21 -11.60
CA CYS A 59 -12.64 -0.06 -11.73
C CYS A 59 -14.12 0.02 -11.41
N CYS A 60 -14.84 -0.95 -11.95
CA CYS A 60 -16.28 -1.09 -11.84
C CYS A 60 -16.69 -2.36 -11.07
N PRO A 61 -17.86 -2.35 -10.41
CA PRO A 61 -18.42 -3.56 -9.82
C PRO A 61 -18.70 -4.64 -10.87
N LYS A 62 -18.82 -5.88 -10.41
CA LYS A 62 -19.10 -7.03 -11.28
C LYS A 62 -20.36 -6.82 -12.10
N GLY A 63 -20.25 -7.04 -13.42
CA GLY A 63 -21.36 -6.93 -14.36
C GLY A 63 -21.67 -5.52 -14.84
N TYR A 64 -20.86 -4.53 -14.45
CA TYR A 64 -20.85 -3.20 -15.05
C TYR A 64 -19.74 -3.08 -16.10
N ARG A 65 -19.96 -2.22 -17.08
CA ARG A 65 -18.99 -1.83 -18.10
C ARG A 65 -18.47 -0.44 -17.78
N CYS A 66 -17.16 -0.27 -17.87
CA CYS A 66 -16.54 1.04 -17.72
C CYS A 66 -16.89 1.92 -18.91
N ASN A 67 -17.48 3.08 -18.65
CA ASN A 67 -17.66 4.18 -19.58
C ASN A 67 -16.65 5.28 -19.22
N VAL A 68 -15.55 5.31 -19.96
CA VAL A 68 -14.44 6.25 -19.72
C VAL A 68 -14.82 7.68 -20.11
N ALA A 69 -15.73 7.85 -21.06
CA ALA A 69 -16.18 9.18 -21.49
C ALA A 69 -16.98 9.89 -20.39
N GLU A 70 -17.88 9.15 -19.75
CA GLU A 70 -18.77 9.67 -18.70
C GLU A 70 -18.21 9.44 -17.28
N GLN A 71 -17.07 8.75 -17.16
CA GLN A 71 -16.45 8.39 -15.89
C GLN A 71 -17.36 7.54 -14.98
N THR A 72 -18.16 6.67 -15.61
CA THR A 72 -19.18 5.86 -14.94
C THR A 72 -19.01 4.37 -15.24
N CYS A 73 -19.70 3.58 -14.43
CA CYS A 73 -19.93 2.17 -14.61
C CYS A 73 -21.38 2.01 -15.06
N ASP A 74 -21.57 1.59 -16.30
CA ASP A 74 -22.89 1.42 -16.89
C ASP A 74 -23.25 -0.06 -16.99
N LYS A 75 -24.52 -0.39 -16.78
CA LYS A 75 -25.03 -1.75 -16.92
C LYS A 75 -26.42 -1.74 -17.55
N PRO A 76 -26.69 -2.57 -18.57
CA PRO A 76 -28.01 -2.65 -19.17
C PRO A 76 -29.04 -3.11 -18.11
N GLY A 77 -30.09 -2.31 -17.93
CA GLY A 77 -31.14 -2.57 -16.94
C GLY A 77 -30.80 -2.18 -15.50
N ALA A 78 -29.73 -1.42 -15.25
CA ALA A 78 -29.42 -0.84 -13.94
C ALA A 78 -29.01 0.63 -14.07
N LEU A 79 -28.93 1.32 -12.93
CA LEU A 79 -28.46 2.71 -12.87
C LEU A 79 -26.96 2.79 -13.16
N SER A 80 -26.55 3.83 -13.88
CA SER A 80 -25.14 4.21 -14.03
C SER A 80 -24.58 4.61 -12.66
N LEU A 81 -23.47 4.01 -12.27
CA LEU A 81 -22.79 4.31 -11.01
C LEU A 81 -21.48 5.05 -11.29
N PRO A 82 -20.99 5.90 -10.38
CA PRO A 82 -19.62 6.39 -10.49
C PRO A 82 -18.64 5.22 -10.38
N TRP A 83 -17.59 5.24 -11.17
CA TRP A 83 -16.51 4.27 -11.03
C TRP A 83 -15.70 4.47 -9.75
N LEU A 84 -14.99 3.43 -9.32
CA LEU A 84 -14.13 3.49 -8.14
C LEU A 84 -12.68 3.64 -8.53
N GLN A 85 -11.93 4.45 -7.78
CA GLN A 85 -10.48 4.47 -7.87
C GLN A 85 -9.87 3.20 -7.31
N LYS A 86 -8.78 2.75 -7.95
CA LYS A 86 -7.92 1.70 -7.43
C LYS A 86 -7.11 2.23 -6.25
N ILE A 87 -6.83 1.36 -5.30
CA ILE A 87 -5.88 1.58 -4.21
C ILE A 87 -4.54 0.92 -4.57
N PRO A 88 -3.40 1.41 -4.06
CA PRO A 88 -2.11 0.78 -4.29
C PRO A 88 -2.12 -0.67 -3.80
N ALA A 89 -1.49 -1.57 -4.57
CA ALA A 89 -1.35 -2.95 -4.14
C ALA A 89 -0.25 -3.10 -3.09
N LEU A 90 -0.39 -4.14 -2.26
CA LEU A 90 0.65 -4.50 -1.30
C LEU A 90 1.74 -5.23 -2.07
N HIS A 91 2.81 -4.51 -2.37
CA HIS A 91 3.99 -5.09 -2.96
C HIS A 91 4.85 -5.73 -1.85
N THR A 92 5.06 -7.04 -1.93
CA THR A 92 6.18 -7.75 -1.30
C THR A 92 7.50 -7.50 -2.06
N GLU A 93 7.62 -6.33 -2.67
CA GLU A 93 8.90 -5.87 -3.17
C GLU A 93 9.72 -5.47 -1.95
N ASN A 94 10.80 -6.19 -1.69
CA ASN A 94 11.95 -5.66 -0.95
C ASN A 94 12.55 -4.49 -1.74
N LYS A 95 11.80 -3.40 -1.91
CA LYS A 95 12.15 -2.10 -2.52
C LYS A 95 11.11 -1.10 -1.99
N ASP A 96 11.24 -0.67 -0.75
CA ASP A 96 12.09 0.46 -0.37
C ASP A 96 12.72 0.21 1.00
N ASP A 97 13.65 -0.74 1.06
CA ASP A 97 14.56 -0.93 2.19
C ASP A 97 15.78 -1.73 1.72
N ALA A 98 16.47 -1.26 0.67
CA ALA A 98 17.80 -1.76 0.45
C ALA A 98 18.65 -1.16 1.58
N ASP A 99 18.89 -1.96 2.62
CA ASP A 99 19.84 -1.68 3.70
C ASP A 99 21.09 -1.00 3.13
N VAL A 100 21.23 0.31 3.35
CA VAL A 100 22.39 1.05 2.85
C VAL A 100 23.58 0.70 3.75
N PRO A 101 24.66 0.08 3.21
CA PRO A 101 25.82 -0.24 4.02
C PRO A 101 26.56 1.06 4.37
N CYS A 102 26.65 1.34 5.67
CA CYS A 102 27.28 2.55 6.19
C CYS A 102 28.80 2.40 6.33
N ASP A 103 29.30 1.17 6.50
CA ASP A 103 30.72 0.88 6.67
C ASP A 103 31.27 0.03 5.52
N THR A 104 32.58 0.13 5.27
CA THR A 104 33.31 -0.64 4.24
C THR A 104 33.24 -2.15 4.49
N MET A 105 33.10 -2.57 5.76
CA MET A 105 32.93 -3.96 6.15
C MET A 105 31.46 -4.43 6.07
N GLY A 106 30.51 -3.50 5.87
CA GLY A 106 29.09 -3.81 5.83
C GLY A 106 28.56 -4.37 7.16
N VAL A 107 29.03 -3.84 8.29
CA VAL A 107 28.56 -4.22 9.64
C VAL A 107 27.39 -3.34 10.11
N TYR A 108 27.34 -2.11 9.60
CA TYR A 108 26.30 -1.13 9.91
C TYR A 108 25.46 -0.88 8.68
N HIS A 109 24.14 -0.96 8.84
CA HIS A 109 23.17 -0.82 7.77
C HIS A 109 22.05 0.10 8.22
N CYS A 110 21.52 0.91 7.31
CA CYS A 110 20.33 1.70 7.56
C CYS A 110 19.20 1.34 6.61
N PRO A 111 17.95 1.37 7.08
CA PRO A 111 16.78 1.14 6.23
C PRO A 111 16.77 2.15 5.08
N GLY A 112 16.20 1.79 3.93
CA GLY A 112 16.32 2.52 2.66
C GLY A 112 15.74 3.93 2.66
N ARG A 113 15.08 4.33 3.75
CA ARG A 113 14.55 5.68 4.00
C ARG A 113 15.43 6.55 4.89
N ASP A 114 16.47 5.96 5.47
CA ASP A 114 17.41 6.60 6.39
C ASP A 114 18.81 6.73 5.76
N THR A 115 19.58 7.68 6.28
CA THR A 115 20.95 7.96 5.84
C THR A 115 21.97 7.60 6.92
N CYS A 116 23.17 7.20 6.51
CA CYS A 116 24.26 6.83 7.40
C CYS A 116 24.96 8.06 7.97
N CYS A 117 24.96 8.21 9.30
CA CYS A 117 25.68 9.23 10.03
C CYS A 117 26.81 8.60 10.85
N ARG A 118 28.04 9.11 10.69
CA ARG A 118 29.22 8.63 11.41
C ARG A 118 29.29 9.29 12.79
N ILE A 119 29.21 8.51 13.87
CA ILE A 119 29.33 8.99 15.26
C ILE A 119 30.80 9.04 15.69
N SER A 120 31.58 8.05 15.28
CA SER A 120 33.02 7.96 15.58
C SER A 120 33.76 7.18 14.48
N ASP A 121 35.05 6.92 14.65
CA ASP A 121 35.85 6.32 13.57
C ASP A 121 35.34 4.94 13.09
N THR A 122 34.61 4.22 13.94
CA THR A 122 34.08 2.87 13.66
C THR A 122 32.59 2.71 13.99
N GLU A 123 31.88 3.79 14.36
CA GLU A 123 30.48 3.73 14.81
C GLU A 123 29.57 4.59 13.92
N TRP A 124 28.42 4.02 13.57
CA TRP A 124 27.45 4.60 12.63
C TRP A 124 26.03 4.57 13.21
N ALA A 125 25.22 5.55 12.84
CA ALA A 125 23.80 5.63 13.15
C ALA A 125 22.95 5.98 11.93
N CYS A 126 21.66 5.66 12.02
CA CYS A 126 20.68 5.94 10.97
C CYS A 126 19.92 7.23 11.29
N CYS A 127 19.94 8.18 10.35
CA CYS A 127 19.22 9.44 10.46
C CYS A 127 18.18 9.56 9.34
N PRO A 128 16.90 9.82 9.67
CA PRO A 128 15.86 10.02 8.66
C PRO A 128 16.01 11.40 8.02
N SER A 129 16.40 11.47 6.74
CA SER A 129 16.33 12.73 5.98
C SER A 129 16.42 12.50 4.47
N PRO A 130 15.48 13.04 3.68
CA PRO A 130 15.77 13.61 2.37
C PRO A 130 16.02 15.12 2.54
N SER A 131 17.19 15.59 2.10
CA SER A 131 17.67 16.98 2.19
C SER A 131 16.66 18.04 1.70
N SER A 132 16.25 18.98 2.57
CA SER A 132 16.23 20.45 2.35
C SER A 132 15.14 21.18 3.16
N GLU A 133 15.50 21.81 4.28
CA GLU A 133 15.35 23.26 4.44
C GLU A 133 16.21 23.73 5.62
N ILE A 134 17.18 24.58 5.29
CA ILE A 134 17.67 25.59 6.20
C ILE A 134 16.44 26.37 6.67
N GLN A 135 16.09 26.30 7.95
CA GLN A 135 15.49 27.44 8.62
C GLN A 135 16.52 27.95 9.63
N MET A 136 17.41 28.81 9.15
CA MET A 136 17.82 29.96 9.95
C MET A 136 16.53 30.66 10.37
N LEU A 137 16.11 30.46 11.60
CA LEU A 137 15.39 31.49 12.35
C LEU A 137 16.05 31.52 13.73
N GLU A 138 17.05 32.37 13.81
CA GLU A 138 17.38 33.04 15.06
C GLU A 138 16.12 33.71 15.61
N PHE A 139 15.90 33.54 16.90
CA PHE A 139 15.34 34.55 17.80
C PHE A 139 15.99 34.37 19.17
#